data_AF-A0A934L1S5-F1
#
_entry.id   AF-A0A934L1S5-F1
#
_cell.length_a   1.000
_cell.length_b   1.000
_cell.length_c   1.000
_cell.angle_alpha   90.00
_cell.angle_beta   90.00
_cell.angle_gamma   90.00
#
_symmetry.space_group_name_H-M   'P 1'
#
loop_
_entity.id
_entity.type
_entity.pdbx_description
1 polymer ?
#
loop_
_entity_poly.entity_id
_entity_poly.type
_entity_poly.pdbx_seq_one_letter_code
_entity_poly.pdbx_strand_id
1 'polypeptide(L)'
;MRHTPSRLLAAFATSIHLLAPPVAPAQAPAADKPDATPNARFNPVLRDIEGWKVHVEPSLIDGEHREEGAKALTMLANHLQRIKILVPAGPLAKLQTVEFWIEHKHPSMKGMSYHPSKAWLVTHHHDPRMARKVHITTAQELFSRGQMLKHPAVVLHELAHAYHDQVLRFDHAEILAAYRKAKESGTYESVLLVNGKKVRHYGMNDHKEYFAEGTESYFYRNDFYPFVRAELKEHDPTLHDLLEKIWGAAN
;
A
#
# COMPACT_ATOMS: atom_id res chain seq x y z
N MET A 1 59.26 -2.37 -91.08
CA MET A 1 60.59 -1.90 -90.65
C MET A 1 60.38 -0.72 -89.70
N ARG A 2 60.99 -0.78 -88.51
CA ARG A 2 61.30 0.33 -87.58
C ARG A 2 60.15 0.98 -86.78
N HIS A 3 60.32 0.83 -85.47
CA HIS A 3 59.86 1.61 -84.30
C HIS A 3 59.30 3.02 -84.51
N THR A 4 58.26 3.34 -83.73
CA THR A 4 58.22 4.57 -82.91
C THR A 4 57.32 4.38 -81.66
N PRO A 5 57.63 5.02 -80.52
CA PRO A 5 57.15 4.64 -79.20
C PRO A 5 55.87 5.38 -78.77
N SER A 6 55.12 4.73 -77.87
CA SER A 6 53.94 5.25 -77.20
C SER A 6 54.31 6.36 -76.21
N ARG A 7 53.70 7.54 -76.35
CA ARG A 7 53.71 8.63 -75.36
C ARG A 7 52.32 8.72 -74.74
N LEU A 8 52.17 8.19 -73.52
CA LEU A 8 51.02 8.52 -72.67
C LEU A 8 51.25 9.91 -72.06
N LEU A 9 50.37 10.86 -72.38
CA LEU A 9 50.23 12.10 -71.63
C LEU A 9 49.50 11.81 -70.31
N ALA A 10 50.16 12.07 -69.19
CA ALA A 10 49.54 12.11 -67.88
C ALA A 10 48.80 13.45 -67.71
N ALA A 11 47.47 13.40 -67.59
CA ALA A 11 46.65 14.54 -67.22
C ALA A 11 46.71 14.75 -65.70
N PHE A 12 47.21 15.92 -65.27
CA PHE A 12 47.13 16.36 -63.88
C PHE A 12 45.69 16.77 -63.55
N ALA A 13 45.00 15.96 -62.73
CA ALA A 13 43.72 16.32 -62.15
C ALA A 13 43.95 17.08 -60.83
N THR A 14 43.64 18.37 -60.83
CA THR A 14 43.69 19.21 -59.63
C THR A 14 42.43 18.96 -58.79
N SER A 15 42.53 18.07 -57.80
CA SER A 15 41.45 17.82 -56.84
C SER A 15 41.34 18.97 -55.85
N ILE A 16 40.31 19.81 -56.01
CA ILE A 16 39.90 20.79 -55.00
C ILE A 16 39.25 20.02 -53.84
N HIS A 17 39.96 19.88 -52.72
CA HIS A 17 39.35 19.41 -51.48
C HIS A 17 38.52 20.55 -50.87
N LEU A 18 37.21 20.52 -51.05
CA LEU A 18 36.29 21.27 -50.19
C LEU A 18 36.41 20.72 -48.77
N LEU A 19 37.03 21.48 -47.88
CA LEU A 19 37.04 21.22 -46.46
C LEU A 19 35.61 21.46 -45.93
N ALA A 20 34.92 20.39 -45.52
CA ALA A 20 33.63 20.51 -44.85
C ALA A 20 33.84 21.24 -43.50
N PRO A 21 32.97 22.20 -43.12
CA PRO A 21 33.05 22.85 -41.82
C PRO A 21 32.85 21.82 -40.69
N PRO A 22 33.49 22.02 -39.52
CA PRO A 22 33.37 21.09 -38.41
C PRO A 22 31.91 21.02 -37.96
N VAL A 23 31.33 19.82 -38.01
CA VAL A 23 30.01 19.53 -37.45
C VAL A 23 30.15 19.64 -35.93
N ALA A 24 29.51 20.64 -35.33
CA ALA A 24 29.41 20.75 -33.88
C ALA A 24 28.74 19.48 -33.33
N PRO A 25 29.23 18.90 -32.22
CA PRO A 25 28.58 17.74 -31.62
C PRO A 25 27.14 18.12 -31.27
N ALA A 26 26.18 17.34 -31.79
CA ALA A 26 24.78 17.46 -31.44
C ALA A 26 24.67 17.37 -29.91
N GLN A 27 24.16 18.43 -29.28
CA GLN A 27 23.78 18.40 -27.87
C GLN A 27 22.77 17.27 -27.71
N ALA A 28 23.15 16.27 -26.92
CA ALA A 28 22.21 15.24 -26.48
C ALA A 28 20.98 15.94 -25.89
N PRO A 29 19.75 15.47 -26.16
CA PRO A 29 18.57 16.04 -25.53
C PRO A 29 18.80 15.99 -24.03
N ALA A 30 18.62 17.15 -23.37
CA ALA A 30 18.66 17.21 -21.93
C ALA A 30 17.74 16.12 -21.39
N ALA A 31 18.29 15.20 -20.59
CA ALA A 31 17.49 14.21 -19.92
C ALA A 31 16.40 14.96 -19.15
N ASP A 32 15.13 14.70 -19.47
CA ASP A 32 14.01 15.22 -18.72
C ASP A 32 14.29 14.98 -17.24
N LYS A 33 14.35 16.07 -16.46
CA LYS A 33 14.36 15.95 -15.00
C LYS A 33 13.15 15.08 -14.65
N PRO A 34 13.30 14.01 -13.85
CA PRO A 34 12.16 13.20 -13.47
C PRO A 34 11.14 14.15 -12.84
N ASP A 35 9.95 14.19 -13.45
CA ASP A 35 8.85 15.06 -13.08
C ASP A 35 8.70 15.01 -11.56
N ALA A 36 8.99 16.11 -10.87
CA ALA A 36 9.05 16.12 -9.42
C ALA A 36 7.64 15.80 -8.91
N THR A 37 7.46 14.60 -8.36
CA THR A 37 6.14 14.17 -7.86
C THR A 37 5.68 15.17 -6.79
N PRO A 38 4.51 15.79 -6.93
CA PRO A 38 4.04 16.79 -5.98
C PRO A 38 4.03 16.24 -4.55
N ASN A 39 4.55 17.00 -3.59
CA ASN A 39 4.61 16.67 -2.17
C ASN A 39 5.39 15.38 -1.82
N ALA A 40 6.24 14.87 -2.73
CA ALA A 40 7.16 13.78 -2.43
C ALA A 40 8.21 14.21 -1.40
N ARG A 41 8.26 13.54 -0.24
CA ARG A 41 9.22 13.83 0.83
C ARG A 41 10.51 13.00 0.75
N PHE A 42 10.43 11.81 0.17
CA PHE A 42 11.58 10.91 -0.01
C PHE A 42 11.31 9.95 -1.17
N ASN A 43 12.35 9.28 -1.68
CA ASN A 43 12.18 8.15 -2.59
C ASN A 43 12.31 6.85 -1.81
N PRO A 44 11.26 6.01 -1.76
CA PRO A 44 11.26 4.81 -0.94
C PRO A 44 12.23 3.75 -1.46
N VAL A 45 12.76 2.96 -0.54
CA VAL A 45 13.43 1.69 -0.84
C VAL A 45 12.38 0.59 -0.86
N LEU A 46 12.27 -0.12 -1.99
CA LEU A 46 11.34 -1.25 -2.10
C LEU A 46 11.91 -2.49 -1.41
N ARG A 47 11.08 -3.17 -0.62
CA ARG A 47 11.37 -4.46 0.01
C ARG A 47 10.23 -5.43 -0.23
N ASP A 48 10.57 -6.71 -0.35
CA ASP A 48 9.60 -7.79 -0.20
C ASP A 48 9.59 -8.21 1.27
N ILE A 49 8.41 -8.17 1.89
CA ILE A 49 8.20 -8.66 3.25
C ILE A 49 7.03 -9.62 3.21
N GLU A 50 7.30 -10.90 3.43
CA GLU A 50 6.29 -11.96 3.44
C GLU A 50 5.49 -12.10 2.12
N GLY A 51 6.02 -11.63 0.99
CA GLY A 51 5.34 -11.60 -0.30
C GLY A 51 4.52 -10.32 -0.56
N TRP A 52 4.62 -9.32 0.33
CA TRP A 52 4.10 -7.97 0.09
C TRP A 52 5.21 -7.03 -0.35
N LYS A 53 4.90 -6.16 -1.30
CA LYS A 53 5.74 -5.01 -1.66
C LYS A 53 5.58 -3.91 -0.61
N VAL A 54 6.69 -3.52 0.02
CA VAL A 54 6.73 -2.47 1.05
C VAL A 54 7.67 -1.35 0.60
N HIS A 55 7.12 -0.15 0.49
CA HIS A 55 7.84 1.10 0.20
C HIS A 55 8.34 1.69 1.51
N VAL A 56 9.64 1.58 1.77
CA VAL A 56 10.25 1.96 3.06
C VAL A 56 10.97 3.30 2.93
N GLU A 57 10.73 4.22 3.87
CA GLU A 57 11.54 5.43 4.00
C GLU A 57 13.03 5.09 4.17
N PRO A 58 13.96 5.66 3.37
CA PRO A 58 15.39 5.30 3.42
C PRO A 58 16.04 5.44 4.80
N SER A 59 15.55 6.39 5.63
CA SER A 59 16.05 6.63 6.99
C SER A 59 15.90 5.41 7.91
N LEU A 60 14.94 4.52 7.62
CA LEU A 60 14.67 3.28 8.35
C LEU A 60 15.54 2.09 7.92
N ILE A 61 16.29 2.21 6.81
CA ILE A 61 17.14 1.12 6.31
C ILE A 61 18.61 1.42 6.61
N ASP A 62 19.18 2.41 5.94
CA ASP A 62 20.61 2.73 6.01
C ASP A 62 20.85 4.15 6.55
N GLY A 63 19.84 4.74 7.22
CA GLY A 63 19.91 6.11 7.77
C GLY A 63 19.91 6.19 9.29
N GLU A 64 19.60 7.39 9.80
CA GLU A 64 19.65 7.72 11.23
C GLU A 64 18.67 6.89 12.09
N HIS A 65 17.61 6.34 11.49
CA HIS A 65 16.58 5.57 12.17
C HIS A 65 16.66 4.05 11.90
N ARG A 66 17.80 3.55 11.40
CA ARG A 66 17.98 2.12 11.02
C ARG A 66 17.59 1.12 12.11
N GLU A 67 17.87 1.41 13.39
CA GLU A 67 17.57 0.49 14.49
C GLU A 67 16.08 0.43 14.80
N GLU A 68 15.37 1.55 14.65
CA GLU A 68 13.92 1.59 14.73
C GLU A 68 13.30 0.86 13.53
N GLY A 69 13.81 1.14 12.33
CA GLY A 69 13.37 0.48 11.11
C GLY A 69 13.52 -1.03 11.16
N ALA A 70 14.65 -1.55 11.66
CA ALA A 70 14.84 -2.99 11.85
C ALA A 70 13.74 -3.60 12.74
N LYS A 71 13.39 -2.95 13.86
CA LYS A 71 12.31 -3.41 14.76
C LYS A 71 10.94 -3.33 14.09
N ALA A 72 10.65 -2.21 13.43
CA ALA A 72 9.38 -1.97 12.76
C ALA A 72 9.14 -2.97 11.63
N LEU A 73 10.13 -3.19 10.76
CA LEU A 73 10.03 -4.14 9.65
C LEU A 73 9.94 -5.59 10.14
N THR A 74 10.63 -5.94 11.23
CA THR A 74 10.49 -7.25 11.88
C THR A 74 9.06 -7.45 12.41
N MET A 75 8.50 -6.44 13.07
CA MET A 75 7.11 -6.52 13.56
C MET A 75 6.09 -6.52 12.42
N LEU A 76 6.30 -5.76 11.36
CA LEU A 76 5.46 -5.81 10.16
C LEU A 76 5.47 -7.23 9.56
N ALA A 77 6.65 -7.85 9.43
CA ALA A 77 6.76 -9.24 8.99
C ALA A 77 5.96 -10.19 9.90
N ASN A 78 6.02 -10.02 11.23
CA ASN A 78 5.23 -10.82 12.16
C ASN A 78 3.71 -10.66 11.94
N HIS A 79 3.22 -9.43 11.75
CA HIS A 79 1.81 -9.19 11.44
C HIS A 79 1.41 -9.89 10.12
N LEU A 80 2.21 -9.75 9.07
CA LEU A 80 1.93 -10.33 7.76
C LEU A 80 2.00 -11.86 7.75
N GLN A 81 2.92 -12.47 8.51
CA GLN A 81 2.97 -13.94 8.72
C GLN A 81 1.69 -14.46 9.35
N ARG A 82 1.19 -13.80 10.40
CA ARG A 82 -0.07 -14.16 11.05
C ARG A 82 -1.24 -14.08 10.05
N ILE A 83 -1.29 -13.04 9.22
CA ILE A 83 -2.32 -12.89 8.20
C ILE A 83 -2.24 -14.01 7.15
N LYS A 84 -1.03 -14.39 6.69
CA LYS A 84 -0.84 -15.55 5.78
C LYS A 84 -1.37 -16.85 6.36
N ILE A 85 -1.23 -17.06 7.66
CA ILE A 85 -1.70 -18.26 8.35
C ILE A 85 -3.22 -18.24 8.48
N LEU A 86 -3.82 -17.08 8.77
CA LEU A 86 -5.24 -16.96 9.09
C LEU A 86 -6.13 -16.88 7.84
N VAL A 87 -5.68 -16.22 6.77
CA VAL A 87 -6.51 -15.94 5.60
C VAL A 87 -6.37 -17.06 4.55
N PRO A 88 -7.49 -17.64 4.05
CA PRO A 88 -7.44 -18.66 2.99
C PRO A 88 -6.71 -18.21 1.73
N ALA A 89 -6.10 -19.17 1.02
CA ALA A 89 -5.17 -18.91 -0.08
C ALA A 89 -5.73 -18.01 -1.20
N GLY A 90 -7.01 -18.14 -1.53
CA GLY A 90 -7.66 -17.35 -2.59
C GLY A 90 -7.68 -15.84 -2.26
N PRO A 91 -8.33 -15.41 -1.18
CA PRO A 91 -8.28 -14.01 -0.74
C PRO A 91 -6.88 -13.54 -0.36
N LEU A 92 -6.04 -14.42 0.22
CA LEU A 92 -4.66 -14.09 0.58
C LEU A 92 -3.84 -13.64 -0.65
N ALA A 93 -3.95 -14.36 -1.76
CA ALA A 93 -3.27 -14.00 -3.00
C ALA A 93 -3.65 -12.59 -3.50
N LYS A 94 -4.91 -12.17 -3.28
CA LYS A 94 -5.37 -10.82 -3.61
C LYS A 94 -4.84 -9.79 -2.60
N LEU A 95 -4.83 -10.10 -1.31
CA LEU A 95 -4.25 -9.24 -0.28
C LEU A 95 -2.75 -8.98 -0.52
N GLN A 96 -2.00 -9.96 -1.02
CA GLN A 96 -0.58 -9.82 -1.37
C GLN A 96 -0.32 -8.89 -2.57
N THR A 97 -1.35 -8.51 -3.32
CA THR A 97 -1.23 -7.47 -4.36
C THR A 97 -1.29 -6.04 -3.80
N VAL A 98 -1.79 -5.87 -2.56
CA VAL A 98 -1.82 -4.57 -1.89
C VAL A 98 -0.40 -4.20 -1.49
N GLU A 99 0.00 -2.95 -1.70
CA GLU A 99 1.33 -2.49 -1.31
C GLU A 99 1.27 -1.69 0.00
N PHE A 100 2.38 -1.67 0.73
CA PHE A 100 2.55 -0.89 1.95
C PHE A 100 3.46 0.32 1.71
N TRP A 101 3.23 1.39 2.48
CA TRP A 101 4.11 2.55 2.60
C TRP A 101 4.42 2.79 4.07
N ILE A 102 5.70 2.81 4.45
CA ILE A 102 6.11 2.98 5.84
C ILE A 102 7.11 4.12 5.98
N GLU A 103 6.87 4.93 7.02
CA GLU A 103 7.66 6.09 7.36
C GLU A 103 8.15 6.02 8.79
N HIS A 104 9.26 6.69 9.09
CA HIS A 104 9.69 6.91 10.46
C HIS A 104 8.59 7.66 11.22
N LYS A 105 8.19 8.82 10.69
CA LYS A 105 7.13 9.65 11.25
C LYS A 105 6.58 10.65 10.24
N HIS A 106 5.31 10.48 9.87
CA HIS A 106 4.62 11.42 9.01
C HIS A 106 4.35 12.75 9.74
N PRO A 107 4.61 13.92 9.12
CA PRO A 107 4.49 15.22 9.79
C PRO A 107 3.06 15.51 10.29
N SER A 108 2.04 15.33 9.44
CA SER A 108 0.65 15.68 9.76
C SER A 108 -0.27 14.49 10.03
N MET A 109 -0.29 13.47 9.15
CA MET A 109 -1.09 12.25 9.33
C MET A 109 -0.69 11.45 10.59
N LYS A 110 -1.67 10.75 11.15
CA LYS A 110 -1.58 9.93 12.36
C LYS A 110 -2.37 8.65 12.16
N GLY A 111 -1.93 7.58 12.84
CA GLY A 111 -2.56 6.27 12.73
C GLY A 111 -2.27 5.59 11.39
N MET A 112 -2.31 4.27 11.39
CA MET A 112 -2.27 3.51 10.16
C MET A 112 -3.52 3.80 9.33
N SER A 113 -3.40 3.87 8.00
CA SER A 113 -4.55 4.10 7.13
C SER A 113 -4.34 3.58 5.71
N TYR A 114 -5.38 3.04 5.11
CA TYR A 114 -5.47 2.79 3.68
C TYR A 114 -5.91 4.06 2.92
N HIS A 115 -5.23 4.40 1.81
CA HIS A 115 -5.53 5.61 1.02
C HIS A 115 -6.20 5.27 -0.32
N PRO A 116 -7.54 5.26 -0.45
CA PRO A 116 -8.21 4.87 -1.70
C PRO A 116 -8.04 5.90 -2.83
N SER A 117 -7.82 7.18 -2.50
CA SER A 117 -7.93 8.29 -3.47
C SER A 117 -6.65 9.09 -3.63
N LYS A 118 -6.04 8.97 -4.83
CA LYS A 118 -4.92 9.84 -5.25
C LYS A 118 -5.33 11.32 -5.26
N ALA A 119 -6.54 11.63 -5.72
CA ALA A 119 -7.04 13.00 -5.79
C ALA A 119 -7.17 13.62 -4.39
N TRP A 120 -7.63 12.84 -3.41
CA TRP A 120 -7.70 13.29 -2.01
C TRP A 120 -6.30 13.59 -1.47
N LEU A 121 -5.32 12.72 -1.70
CA LEU A 121 -3.93 12.94 -1.29
C LEU A 121 -3.36 14.23 -1.89
N VAL A 122 -3.55 14.48 -3.20
CA VAL A 122 -3.09 15.72 -3.84
C VAL A 122 -3.77 16.95 -3.22
N THR A 123 -5.09 16.89 -3.04
CA THR A 123 -5.89 18.01 -2.49
C THR A 123 -5.48 18.37 -1.07
N HIS A 124 -5.03 17.38 -0.29
CA HIS A 124 -4.59 17.57 1.11
C HIS A 124 -3.06 17.67 1.24
N HIS A 125 -2.36 17.94 0.13
CA HIS A 125 -0.91 18.14 0.10
C HIS A 125 -0.09 16.95 0.63
N HIS A 126 -0.51 15.73 0.27
CA HIS A 126 0.18 14.48 0.57
C HIS A 126 0.77 13.84 -0.68
N ASP A 127 1.72 12.93 -0.48
CA ASP A 127 2.38 12.22 -1.57
C ASP A 127 1.37 11.31 -2.32
N PRO A 128 1.07 11.58 -3.60
CA PRO A 128 0.09 10.81 -4.35
C PRO A 128 0.53 9.36 -4.62
N ARG A 129 1.81 9.01 -4.40
CA ARG A 129 2.32 7.63 -4.56
C ARG A 129 1.79 6.70 -3.46
N MET A 130 1.29 7.24 -2.35
CA MET A 130 0.63 6.46 -1.29
C MET A 130 -0.76 5.94 -1.69
N ALA A 131 -1.32 6.41 -2.81
CA ALA A 131 -2.63 5.96 -3.27
C ALA A 131 -2.67 4.44 -3.46
N ARG A 132 -3.77 3.85 -3.00
CA ARG A 132 -4.08 2.41 -2.98
C ARG A 132 -3.07 1.55 -2.21
N LYS A 133 -2.44 2.14 -1.19
CA LYS A 133 -1.51 1.46 -0.27
C LYS A 133 -2.00 1.57 1.16
N VAL A 134 -1.58 0.61 1.99
CA VAL A 134 -1.64 0.74 3.45
C VAL A 134 -0.47 1.59 3.90
N HIS A 135 -0.76 2.69 4.57
CA HIS A 135 0.23 3.64 5.06
C HIS A 135 0.42 3.48 6.58
N ILE A 136 1.65 3.13 6.96
CA ILE A 136 2.14 3.10 8.33
C ILE A 136 2.83 4.45 8.60
N THR A 137 2.06 5.39 9.16
CA THR A 137 2.52 6.78 9.32
C THR A 137 3.65 6.93 10.33
N THR A 138 3.79 6.01 11.27
CA THR A 138 4.81 6.04 12.31
C THR A 138 5.36 4.62 12.53
N ALA A 139 6.60 4.35 12.15
CA ALA A 139 7.22 3.03 12.27
C ALA A 139 7.19 2.49 13.71
N GLN A 140 7.38 3.37 14.71
CA GLN A 140 7.35 3.02 16.13
C GLN A 140 6.03 2.38 16.58
N GLU A 141 4.90 2.70 15.94
CA GLU A 141 3.58 2.20 16.34
C GLU A 141 3.45 0.68 16.17
N LEU A 142 4.19 0.08 15.22
CA LEU A 142 4.20 -1.37 14.97
C LEU A 142 4.75 -2.20 16.14
N PHE A 143 5.64 -1.62 16.95
CA PHE A 143 6.22 -2.31 18.11
C PHE A 143 5.89 -1.61 19.44
N SER A 144 4.96 -0.65 19.41
CA SER A 144 4.46 0.00 20.62
C SER A 144 3.61 -0.97 21.43
N ARG A 145 3.99 -1.20 22.70
CA ARG A 145 3.21 -2.04 23.62
C ARG A 145 1.78 -1.55 23.77
N GLY A 146 1.58 -0.24 23.86
CA GLY A 146 0.23 0.35 24.00
C GLY A 146 -0.63 0.05 22.78
N GLN A 147 -0.08 0.22 21.58
CA GLN A 147 -0.81 -0.03 20.35
C GLN A 147 -1.12 -1.52 20.16
N MET A 148 -0.16 -2.41 20.45
CA MET A 148 -0.39 -3.86 20.37
C MET A 148 -1.49 -4.35 21.32
N LEU A 149 -1.57 -3.78 22.54
CA LEU A 149 -2.63 -4.14 23.48
C LEU A 149 -3.98 -3.58 23.06
N LYS A 150 -3.99 -2.34 22.55
CA LYS A 150 -5.19 -1.65 22.08
C LYS A 150 -5.78 -2.33 20.84
N HIS A 151 -5.05 -2.34 19.72
CA HIS A 151 -5.58 -2.69 18.40
C HIS A 151 -4.64 -3.69 17.69
N PRO A 152 -4.66 -4.97 18.10
CA PRO A 152 -3.67 -5.97 17.68
C PRO A 152 -3.82 -6.43 16.22
N ALA A 153 -4.95 -6.12 15.59
CA ALA A 153 -5.29 -6.47 14.20
C ALA A 153 -5.26 -5.26 13.26
N VAL A 154 -4.68 -4.11 13.66
CA VAL A 154 -4.64 -2.89 12.82
C VAL A 154 -4.11 -3.10 11.40
N VAL A 155 -3.10 -3.96 11.20
CA VAL A 155 -2.60 -4.27 9.85
C VAL A 155 -3.63 -5.03 9.02
N LEU A 156 -4.38 -5.94 9.64
CA LEU A 156 -5.48 -6.66 9.00
C LEU A 156 -6.65 -5.73 8.70
N HIS A 157 -6.95 -4.79 9.60
CA HIS A 157 -7.97 -3.75 9.41
C HIS A 157 -7.73 -2.96 8.13
N GLU A 158 -6.52 -2.42 7.95
CA GLU A 158 -6.18 -1.63 6.77
C GLU A 158 -6.14 -2.47 5.49
N LEU A 159 -5.71 -3.73 5.59
CA LEU A 159 -5.81 -4.67 4.49
C LEU A 159 -7.26 -5.03 4.13
N ALA A 160 -8.17 -5.03 5.10
CA ALA A 160 -9.60 -5.22 4.84
C ALA A 160 -10.18 -4.01 4.10
N HIS A 161 -9.83 -2.78 4.47
CA HIS A 161 -10.17 -1.58 3.69
C HIS A 161 -9.66 -1.68 2.25
N ALA A 162 -8.41 -2.11 2.07
CA ALA A 162 -7.82 -2.32 0.76
C ALA A 162 -8.55 -3.39 -0.06
N TYR A 163 -8.91 -4.53 0.55
CA TYR A 163 -9.66 -5.59 -0.13
C TYR A 163 -11.06 -5.12 -0.54
N HIS A 164 -11.74 -4.37 0.34
CA HIS A 164 -13.05 -3.81 0.06
C HIS A 164 -13.00 -2.85 -1.14
N ASP A 165 -12.00 -1.98 -1.24
CA ASP A 165 -11.85 -1.09 -2.41
C ASP A 165 -11.42 -1.83 -3.69
N GLN A 166 -10.34 -2.61 -3.58
CA GLN A 166 -9.60 -3.08 -4.74
C GLN A 166 -10.16 -4.37 -5.33
N VAL A 167 -10.85 -5.18 -4.52
CA VAL A 167 -11.40 -6.48 -4.94
C VAL A 167 -12.91 -6.42 -5.00
N LEU A 168 -13.57 -5.98 -3.93
CA LEU A 168 -15.04 -6.01 -3.82
C LEU A 168 -15.72 -4.79 -4.42
N ARG A 169 -15.01 -3.65 -4.42
CA ARG A 169 -15.53 -2.29 -4.61
C ARG A 169 -16.39 -1.85 -3.42
N PHE A 170 -16.26 -0.58 -3.00
CA PHE A 170 -16.98 -0.07 -1.81
C PHE A 170 -18.51 -0.08 -1.93
N ASP A 171 -19.05 -0.22 -3.14
CA ASP A 171 -20.48 -0.35 -3.42
C ASP A 171 -20.99 -1.80 -3.38
N HIS A 172 -20.22 -2.74 -2.81
CA HIS A 172 -20.61 -4.14 -2.68
C HIS A 172 -21.96 -4.31 -1.97
N ALA A 173 -22.98 -4.71 -2.73
CA ALA A 173 -24.38 -4.64 -2.31
C ALA A 173 -24.69 -5.42 -1.03
N GLU A 174 -24.08 -6.60 -0.84
CA GLU A 174 -24.32 -7.41 0.36
C GLU A 174 -23.71 -6.78 1.63
N ILE A 175 -22.57 -6.09 1.52
CA ILE A 175 -21.95 -5.39 2.66
C ILE A 175 -22.82 -4.19 3.04
N LEU A 176 -23.28 -3.43 2.04
CA LEU A 176 -24.19 -2.30 2.26
C LEU A 176 -25.51 -2.74 2.91
N ALA A 177 -26.05 -3.90 2.50
CA ALA A 177 -27.28 -4.45 3.08
C ALA A 177 -27.07 -4.92 4.53
N ALA A 178 -25.99 -5.66 4.81
CA ALA A 178 -25.63 -6.09 6.16
C ALA A 178 -25.41 -4.89 7.09
N TYR A 179 -24.66 -3.88 6.64
CA TYR A 179 -24.42 -2.65 7.39
C TYR A 179 -25.72 -1.92 7.73
N ARG A 180 -26.64 -1.75 6.76
CA ARG A 180 -27.93 -1.11 7.03
C ARG A 180 -28.73 -1.86 8.09
N LYS A 181 -28.80 -3.19 7.98
CA LYS A 181 -29.48 -4.04 8.97
C LYS A 181 -28.86 -3.92 10.37
N ALA A 182 -27.53 -3.94 10.48
CA ALA A 182 -26.81 -3.78 11.74
C ALA A 182 -27.00 -2.37 12.34
N LYS A 183 -27.09 -1.34 11.50
CA LYS A 183 -27.37 0.04 11.94
C LYS A 183 -28.81 0.19 12.43
N GLU A 184 -29.78 -0.42 11.74
CA GLU A 184 -31.19 -0.40 12.11
C GLU A 184 -31.49 -1.19 13.38
N SER A 185 -30.74 -2.25 13.68
CA SER A 185 -30.92 -3.04 14.90
C SER A 185 -30.51 -2.27 16.17
N GLY A 186 -29.61 -1.29 16.06
CA GLY A 186 -29.06 -0.53 17.18
C GLY A 186 -28.18 -1.34 18.14
N THR A 187 -27.88 -2.61 17.83
CA THR A 187 -27.15 -3.53 18.73
C THR A 187 -25.70 -3.09 18.97
N TYR A 188 -25.15 -2.31 18.05
CA TYR A 188 -23.80 -1.76 18.10
C TYR A 188 -23.69 -0.39 18.80
N GLU A 189 -24.78 0.21 19.27
CA GLU A 189 -24.77 1.56 19.86
C GLU A 189 -24.16 1.62 21.26
N SER A 190 -24.04 0.48 21.96
CA SER A 190 -23.41 0.40 23.28
C SER A 190 -22.75 -0.96 23.51
N VAL A 191 -21.52 -1.10 23.01
CA VAL A 191 -20.70 -2.32 23.11
C VAL A 191 -19.45 -2.08 23.96
N LEU A 192 -18.83 -3.16 24.45
CA LEU A 192 -17.57 -3.05 25.18
C LEU A 192 -16.43 -2.62 24.26
N LEU A 193 -15.62 -1.69 24.72
CA LEU A 193 -14.28 -1.40 24.20
C LEU A 193 -13.25 -2.24 24.98
N VAL A 194 -12.08 -2.50 24.38
CA VAL A 194 -10.98 -3.27 24.99
C VAL A 194 -10.55 -2.80 26.39
N ASN A 195 -10.84 -1.55 26.76
CA ASN A 195 -10.57 -0.99 28.08
C ASN A 195 -11.75 -1.11 29.08
N GLY A 196 -12.80 -1.85 28.73
CA GLY A 196 -13.98 -2.10 29.55
C GLY A 196 -15.07 -1.02 29.52
N LYS A 197 -14.85 0.11 28.83
CA LYS A 197 -15.90 1.13 28.66
C LYS A 197 -16.96 0.66 27.68
N LYS A 198 -18.20 1.13 27.84
CA LYS A 198 -19.23 0.98 26.80
C LYS A 198 -19.25 2.19 25.89
N VAL A 199 -19.19 1.95 24.59
CA VAL A 199 -19.16 2.97 23.52
C VAL A 199 -19.97 2.49 22.31
N ARG A 200 -20.32 3.41 21.42
CA ARG A 200 -20.80 3.04 20.09
C ARG A 200 -19.67 2.37 19.31
N HIS A 201 -19.93 1.22 18.69
CA HIS A 201 -18.93 0.49 17.93
C HIS A 201 -18.40 1.34 16.76
N TYR A 202 -17.08 1.35 16.57
CA TYR A 202 -16.44 2.14 15.52
C TYR A 202 -16.94 1.79 14.10
N GLY A 203 -17.16 0.50 13.83
CA GLY A 203 -17.78 -0.01 12.60
C GLY A 203 -19.12 0.63 12.23
N MET A 204 -19.82 1.30 13.14
CA MET A 204 -21.07 1.99 12.82
C MET A 204 -20.87 3.38 12.19
N ASN A 205 -19.63 3.83 12.00
CA ASN A 205 -19.33 5.09 11.30
C ASN A 205 -19.67 5.00 9.80
N ASP A 206 -19.22 3.95 9.11
CA ASP A 206 -19.64 3.64 7.75
C ASP A 206 -19.51 2.14 7.43
N HIS A 207 -19.95 1.73 6.24
CA HIS A 207 -19.91 0.34 5.80
C HIS A 207 -18.49 -0.21 5.57
N LYS A 208 -17.48 0.65 5.42
CA LYS A 208 -16.08 0.22 5.26
C LYS A 208 -15.52 -0.16 6.61
N GLU A 209 -15.75 0.69 7.63
CA GLU A 209 -15.36 0.39 9.01
C GLU A 209 -16.11 -0.86 9.50
N TYR A 210 -17.41 -0.97 9.23
CA TYR A 210 -18.16 -2.19 9.55
C TYR A 210 -17.53 -3.46 8.99
N PHE A 211 -17.08 -3.42 7.73
CA PHE A 211 -16.41 -4.55 7.09
C PHE A 211 -15.02 -4.83 7.69
N ALA A 212 -14.23 -3.79 7.94
CA ALA A 212 -12.87 -3.92 8.48
C ALA A 212 -12.89 -4.45 9.92
N GLU A 213 -13.71 -3.84 10.77
CA GLU A 213 -13.95 -4.26 12.16
C GLU A 213 -14.48 -5.70 12.23
N GLY A 214 -15.47 -6.04 11.41
CA GLY A 214 -15.97 -7.42 11.34
C GLY A 214 -14.89 -8.42 10.91
N THR A 215 -14.03 -8.02 9.96
CA THR A 215 -12.90 -8.85 9.49
C THR A 215 -11.88 -9.09 10.61
N GLU A 216 -11.64 -8.10 11.47
CA GLU A 216 -10.81 -8.30 12.66
C GLU A 216 -11.40 -9.37 13.57
N SER A 217 -12.68 -9.26 13.93
CA SER A 217 -13.34 -10.24 14.80
C SER A 217 -13.40 -11.63 14.17
N TYR A 218 -13.56 -11.70 12.84
CA TYR A 218 -13.65 -12.97 12.10
C TYR A 218 -12.35 -13.77 12.13
N PHE A 219 -11.20 -13.12 11.96
CA PHE A 219 -9.90 -13.80 11.90
C PHE A 219 -9.06 -13.71 13.17
N TYR A 220 -9.28 -12.69 13.99
CA TYR A 220 -8.44 -12.37 15.13
C TYR A 220 -9.22 -11.65 16.24
N ARG A 221 -8.51 -10.91 17.10
CA ARG A 221 -9.08 -10.11 18.18
C ARG A 221 -9.29 -8.66 17.71
N ASN A 222 -10.54 -8.21 17.74
CA ASN A 222 -10.93 -6.80 17.58
C ASN A 222 -10.74 -6.02 18.91
N ASP A 223 -10.65 -4.69 18.87
CA ASP A 223 -10.65 -3.79 20.04
C ASP A 223 -12.04 -3.32 20.50
N PHE A 224 -13.10 -3.61 19.75
CA PHE A 224 -14.51 -3.47 20.12
C PHE A 224 -15.20 -4.84 20.16
N TYR A 225 -16.19 -5.00 21.05
CA TYR A 225 -17.07 -6.17 21.05
C TYR A 225 -18.00 -6.10 19.82
N PRO A 226 -18.18 -7.18 19.03
CA PRO A 226 -17.67 -8.54 19.27
C PRO A 226 -16.16 -8.66 19.04
N PHE A 227 -15.44 -9.15 20.05
CA PHE A 227 -13.97 -9.20 20.05
C PHE A 227 -13.43 -10.37 19.22
N VAL A 228 -14.18 -11.46 19.10
CA VAL A 228 -13.76 -12.70 18.43
C VAL A 228 -14.89 -13.29 17.59
N ARG A 229 -14.55 -14.25 16.72
CA ARG A 229 -15.46 -14.82 15.71
C ARG A 229 -16.74 -15.41 16.29
N ALA A 230 -16.65 -16.11 17.43
CA ALA A 230 -17.81 -16.70 18.08
C ALA A 230 -18.81 -15.62 18.56
N GLU A 231 -18.30 -14.56 19.18
CA GLU A 231 -19.11 -13.42 19.60
C GLU A 231 -19.71 -12.70 18.38
N LEU A 232 -18.96 -12.60 17.28
CA LEU A 232 -19.48 -12.03 16.03
C LEU A 232 -20.65 -12.87 15.50
N LYS A 233 -20.54 -14.21 15.52
CA LYS A 233 -21.64 -15.10 15.08
C LYS A 233 -22.90 -14.92 15.93
N GLU A 234 -22.75 -14.75 17.24
CA GLU A 234 -23.88 -14.54 18.15
C GLU A 234 -24.50 -13.15 17.98
N HIS A 235 -23.65 -12.11 17.89
CA HIS A 235 -24.10 -10.72 17.87
C HIS A 235 -24.61 -10.27 16.51
N ASP A 236 -23.88 -10.60 15.44
CA ASP A 236 -24.21 -10.29 14.06
C ASP A 236 -23.94 -11.49 13.14
N PRO A 237 -24.84 -12.49 13.16
CA PRO A 237 -24.74 -13.65 12.27
C PRO A 237 -24.80 -13.26 10.79
N THR A 238 -25.38 -12.10 10.45
CA THR A 238 -25.46 -11.63 9.05
C THR A 238 -24.08 -11.25 8.55
N LEU A 239 -23.33 -10.47 9.35
CA LEU A 239 -21.95 -10.14 9.02
C LEU A 239 -21.06 -11.38 9.03
N HIS A 240 -21.18 -12.23 10.04
CA HIS A 240 -20.39 -13.46 10.13
C HIS A 240 -20.49 -14.29 8.84
N ASP A 241 -21.72 -14.58 8.40
CA ASP A 241 -21.95 -15.46 7.24
C ASP A 241 -21.51 -14.81 5.93
N LEU A 242 -21.65 -13.48 5.85
CA LEU A 242 -21.12 -12.72 4.72
C LEU A 242 -19.58 -12.76 4.69
N LEU A 243 -18.91 -12.63 5.84
CA LEU A 243 -17.45 -12.71 5.92
C LEU A 243 -16.95 -14.12 5.58
N GLU A 244 -17.65 -15.18 6.00
CA GLU A 244 -17.33 -16.55 5.59
C GLU A 244 -17.45 -16.74 4.07
N LYS A 245 -18.47 -16.15 3.44
CA LYS A 245 -18.60 -16.16 1.97
C LYS A 245 -17.48 -15.40 1.26
N ILE A 246 -17.06 -14.25 1.80
CA ILE A 246 -16.04 -13.37 1.18
C ILE A 246 -14.63 -13.92 1.36
N TRP A 247 -14.32 -14.31 2.59
CA TRP A 247 -12.98 -14.70 3.01
C TRP A 247 -12.75 -16.22 2.94
N GLY A 248 -13.81 -17.01 2.93
CA GLY A 248 -13.75 -18.45 3.15
C GLY A 248 -13.78 -18.80 4.63
N ALA A 249 -14.01 -20.08 4.93
CA ALA A 249 -14.02 -20.59 6.29
C ALA A 249 -12.65 -20.36 6.97
N ALA A 250 -12.65 -19.74 8.14
CA ALA A 250 -11.47 -19.56 8.98
C ALA A 250 -11.16 -20.79 9.88
N ASN A 251 -11.57 -21.99 9.44
CA ASN A 251 -11.67 -23.30 10.14
C ASN A 251 -12.97 -23.54 10.89
#